data_AF-A0A081AHF5-F1
#
_entry.id   AF-A0A081AHF5-F1
#
_cell.length_a   1.000
_cell.length_b   1.000
_cell.length_c   1.000
_cell.angle_alpha   90.00
_cell.angle_beta   90.00
_cell.angle_gamma   90.00
#
_symmetry.space_group_name_H-M   'P 1'
#
loop_
_entity.id
_entity.type
_entity.pdbx_description
1 polymer ?
#
loop_
_entity_poly.entity_id
_entity_poly.type
_entity_poly.pdbx_seq_one_letter_code
_entity_poly.pdbx_strand_id
1 'polypeptide(L)'
;MVSMLAPLHCSYFDCPREHQHQNEHLHSCLMRNTLRWLFATTMLVATAIVSTAQNVPLPANVTDAIEASEQMAFAACGPRIRKPWDLLLPAEKELYLRAIAMSMDDGYYIKFVEIHTEQMTTVEAHNTCMFVYWHRLLLLGFENMLRSYGGEFSCITVPYWNYVDDNQRYLLGGCRSMEECSLLLRDFGGSLNGFGRSVTINGSPISGTCVVTPPLDHFCEATHLLGGNCARCVPRGDWLSSPFPPTTSMSSLARQLFATPTISGVVANLELGIHNTVHSALGGAMGVLEAPADPIFFSHHATIDLLHSIYYKCVVGNTVPIPLEQKLSDPRIYTECPRRRPLPVNAIDRNVLYPQSNVLLRTGEEGINPTSVFSQFSILDPFFADLPSSYLSFSDIRDLGVYSYNYEMTGLLAEMFTACPGAGFGAGVPFRHLESANNTETKHKFVEAVIVPSNKTADNWFSEALAAALNSSSAESVMEDASVDALDAIEDVEKMTCVFYDECRGGVHDFSDDFRQSFHANGSSPCTTILANIKSGSDQIRTPNWRSIFLRHMKCDKA
;
A
#
# COMPACT_ATOMS: atom_id res chain seq x y z
N MET A 1 -20.23 64.59 -5.07
CA MET A 1 -20.61 65.14 -6.39
C MET A 1 -19.65 64.55 -7.43
N VAL A 2 -20.21 63.68 -8.30
CA VAL A 2 -19.92 63.53 -9.76
C VAL A 2 -18.48 63.10 -10.16
N SER A 3 -18.20 62.05 -10.95
CA SER A 3 -18.98 61.03 -11.67
C SER A 3 -18.01 60.00 -12.31
N MET A 4 -18.49 58.74 -12.49
CA MET A 4 -18.55 57.93 -13.74
C MET A 4 -17.28 57.73 -14.62
N LEU A 5 -16.99 56.61 -15.31
CA LEU A 5 -17.72 55.43 -15.81
C LEU A 5 -16.67 54.42 -16.36
N ALA A 6 -16.99 53.11 -16.36
CA ALA A 6 -16.31 52.04 -17.12
C ALA A 6 -16.86 51.98 -18.58
N PRO A 7 -16.71 50.91 -19.41
CA PRO A 7 -15.71 49.82 -19.56
C PRO A 7 -15.24 49.66 -21.05
N LEU A 8 -14.45 48.64 -21.38
CA LEU A 8 -14.27 48.17 -22.77
C LEU A 8 -14.50 46.64 -22.87
N HIS A 9 -15.51 46.28 -23.66
CA HIS A 9 -15.77 44.97 -24.26
C HIS A 9 -15.71 45.20 -25.77
N CYS A 10 -15.11 44.29 -26.55
CA CYS A 10 -15.43 44.14 -27.97
C CYS A 10 -15.15 42.71 -28.44
N SER A 11 -16.23 42.04 -28.82
CA SER A 11 -16.30 40.87 -29.70
C SER A 11 -16.42 41.35 -31.16
N TYR A 12 -16.01 40.53 -32.15
CA TYR A 12 -16.77 40.14 -33.37
C TYR A 12 -15.84 39.51 -34.44
N PHE A 13 -16.34 38.42 -35.07
CA PHE A 13 -16.34 38.01 -36.50
C PHE A 13 -15.29 38.64 -37.46
N ASP A 14 -14.76 37.99 -38.50
CA ASP A 14 -15.42 37.16 -39.52
C ASP A 14 -14.36 36.56 -40.47
N CYS A 15 -14.76 35.55 -41.24
CA CYS A 15 -13.96 34.86 -42.26
C CYS A 15 -14.03 35.57 -43.63
N PRO A 16 -13.04 35.38 -44.54
CA PRO A 16 -13.39 35.30 -45.95
C PRO A 16 -12.68 34.16 -46.74
N ARG A 17 -13.46 33.54 -47.65
CA ARG A 17 -13.01 32.84 -48.88
C ARG A 17 -12.48 33.89 -49.87
N GLU A 18 -11.67 33.64 -50.91
CA GLU A 18 -11.81 32.66 -52.01
C GLU A 18 -10.62 32.87 -52.98
N HIS A 19 -10.14 31.83 -53.68
CA HIS A 19 -9.67 31.94 -55.07
C HIS A 19 -9.51 30.55 -55.74
N GLN A 20 -10.12 30.43 -56.93
CA GLN A 20 -10.23 29.28 -57.83
C GLN A 20 -9.01 29.09 -58.77
N HIS A 21 -8.83 27.87 -59.28
CA HIS A 21 -8.65 27.51 -60.71
C HIS A 21 -8.87 25.99 -60.85
N GLN A 22 -9.92 25.53 -61.56
CA GLN A 22 -9.96 24.98 -62.95
C GLN A 22 -9.07 23.72 -63.13
N ASN A 23 -9.43 22.62 -63.79
CA ASN A 23 -10.45 22.19 -64.77
C ASN A 23 -10.28 20.62 -64.83
N GLU A 24 -11.21 19.72 -65.16
CA GLU A 24 -11.89 19.51 -66.46
C GLU A 24 -12.76 18.21 -66.41
N HIS A 25 -13.99 18.30 -66.95
CA HIS A 25 -14.65 17.36 -67.89
C HIS A 25 -14.98 15.88 -67.52
N LEU A 26 -16.15 15.28 -67.84
CA LEU A 26 -17.39 15.69 -68.53
C LEU A 26 -18.42 14.51 -68.56
N HIS A 27 -19.73 14.84 -68.55
CA HIS A 27 -20.93 14.13 -69.08
C HIS A 27 -21.42 12.79 -68.47
N SER A 28 -22.72 12.41 -68.47
CA SER A 28 -24.07 13.00 -68.66
C SER A 28 -25.01 11.82 -68.98
N CYS A 29 -26.23 11.73 -68.41
CA CYS A 29 -27.50 11.89 -69.13
C CYS A 29 -28.72 11.29 -68.40
N LEU A 30 -29.86 11.97 -68.56
CA LEU A 30 -31.19 11.82 -67.96
C LEU A 30 -32.12 10.84 -68.71
N MET A 31 -33.20 10.39 -68.02
CA MET A 31 -34.65 10.57 -68.33
C MET A 31 -35.46 9.35 -67.80
N ARG A 32 -36.38 9.46 -66.82
CA ARG A 32 -37.77 9.99 -66.73
C ARG A 32 -38.91 9.07 -67.23
N ASN A 33 -39.95 8.98 -66.38
CA ASN A 33 -41.38 8.57 -66.57
C ASN A 33 -41.71 7.06 -66.53
N THR A 34 -42.78 6.53 -65.89
CA THR A 34 -44.06 7.08 -65.36
C THR A 34 -44.85 6.03 -64.53
N LEU A 35 -45.64 6.54 -63.55
CA LEU A 35 -46.98 6.11 -63.05
C LEU A 35 -47.25 4.78 -62.26
N ARG A 36 -47.46 4.99 -60.94
CA ARG A 36 -48.69 4.73 -60.12
C ARG A 36 -49.06 3.33 -59.55
N TRP A 37 -49.03 3.33 -58.20
CA TRP A 37 -49.90 2.73 -57.15
C TRP A 37 -50.12 1.20 -57.07
N LEU A 38 -49.56 0.64 -55.98
CA LEU A 38 -50.26 -0.25 -55.05
C LEU A 38 -49.67 -0.04 -53.64
N PHE A 39 -50.56 0.22 -52.68
CA PHE A 39 -50.25 0.45 -51.26
C PHE A 39 -49.75 -0.83 -50.59
N ALA A 40 -48.65 -0.73 -49.83
CA ALA A 40 -48.38 -1.62 -48.69
C ALA A 40 -47.55 -0.84 -47.65
N THR A 41 -48.25 -0.24 -46.68
CA THR A 41 -47.65 0.29 -45.45
C THR A 41 -47.35 -0.87 -44.51
N THR A 42 -46.09 -1.26 -44.36
CA THR A 42 -45.64 -2.04 -43.20
C THR A 42 -45.29 -1.09 -42.07
N MET A 43 -46.18 -0.99 -41.08
CA MET A 43 -45.82 -0.55 -39.74
C MET A 43 -44.89 -1.61 -39.13
N LEU A 44 -43.63 -1.27 -38.84
CA LEU A 44 -42.88 -1.99 -37.84
C LEU A 44 -43.35 -1.53 -36.46
N VAL A 45 -44.18 -2.35 -35.83
CA VAL A 45 -44.44 -2.28 -34.40
C VAL A 45 -43.17 -2.74 -33.69
N ALA A 46 -42.54 -1.85 -32.94
CA ALA A 46 -41.54 -2.22 -31.95
C ALA A 46 -42.23 -2.95 -30.79
N THR A 47 -42.36 -4.27 -30.90
CA THR A 47 -42.70 -5.11 -29.75
C THR A 47 -41.49 -5.18 -28.84
N ALA A 48 -41.56 -4.49 -27.70
CA ALA A 48 -40.69 -4.72 -26.56
C ALA A 48 -40.86 -6.18 -26.11
N ILE A 49 -39.91 -7.04 -26.47
CA ILE A 49 -39.76 -8.32 -25.80
C ILE A 49 -39.01 -8.01 -24.51
N VAL A 50 -39.76 -7.97 -23.41
CA VAL A 50 -39.20 -8.13 -22.07
C VAL A 50 -38.60 -9.53 -22.04
N SER A 51 -37.30 -9.62 -22.31
CA SER A 51 -36.50 -10.78 -21.96
C SER A 51 -36.45 -10.81 -20.43
N THR A 52 -37.26 -11.68 -19.84
CA THR A 52 -37.06 -12.09 -18.45
C THR A 52 -35.71 -12.80 -18.42
N ALA A 53 -34.70 -12.13 -17.87
CA ALA A 53 -33.48 -12.78 -17.47
C ALA A 53 -33.87 -13.85 -16.45
N GLN A 54 -33.98 -15.09 -16.91
CA GLN A 54 -34.01 -16.23 -16.03
C GLN A 54 -32.67 -16.23 -15.30
N ASN A 55 -32.72 -15.94 -14.00
CA ASN A 55 -31.65 -16.27 -13.07
C ASN A 55 -31.35 -17.76 -13.24
N VAL A 56 -30.34 -18.09 -14.02
CA VAL A 56 -29.69 -19.40 -13.94
C VAL A 56 -28.78 -19.30 -12.73
N PRO A 57 -29.06 -20.01 -11.63
CA PRO A 57 -28.12 -20.09 -10.53
C PRO A 57 -26.84 -20.73 -11.10
N LEU A 58 -25.68 -20.10 -10.85
CA LEU A 58 -24.42 -20.81 -10.99
C LEU A 58 -24.49 -22.10 -10.15
N PRO A 59 -23.95 -23.22 -10.63
CA PRO A 59 -23.95 -24.44 -9.85
C PRO A 59 -23.18 -24.19 -8.55
N ALA A 60 -23.78 -24.54 -7.41
CA ALA A 60 -23.23 -24.39 -6.06
C ALA A 60 -21.86 -25.07 -5.82
N ASN A 61 -21.26 -25.70 -6.85
CA ASN A 61 -20.06 -26.52 -6.74
C ASN A 61 -18.72 -25.76 -6.85
N VAL A 62 -18.69 -24.48 -7.23
CA VAL A 62 -17.41 -23.75 -7.41
C VAL A 62 -16.96 -23.04 -6.13
N THR A 63 -17.88 -22.41 -5.41
CA THR A 63 -17.61 -21.77 -4.10
C THR A 63 -17.23 -22.81 -3.04
N ASP A 64 -17.96 -23.94 -2.99
CA ASP A 64 -17.66 -25.04 -2.06
C ASP A 64 -16.28 -25.68 -2.33
N ALA A 65 -15.78 -25.61 -3.56
CA ALA A 65 -14.50 -26.21 -3.94
C ALA A 65 -13.28 -25.35 -3.56
N ILE A 66 -13.40 -24.01 -3.56
CA ILE A 66 -12.31 -23.09 -3.22
C ILE A 66 -12.20 -22.90 -1.71
N GLU A 67 -13.33 -22.77 -1.00
CA GLU A 67 -13.32 -22.77 0.47
C GLU A 67 -12.80 -24.11 1.01
N ALA A 68 -13.18 -25.24 0.38
CA ALA A 68 -12.59 -26.54 0.68
C ALA A 68 -11.08 -26.58 0.33
N SER A 69 -10.64 -25.97 -0.77
CA SER A 69 -9.23 -25.88 -1.14
C SER A 69 -8.41 -25.06 -0.12
N GLU A 70 -8.93 -23.95 0.38
CA GLU A 70 -8.27 -23.15 1.42
C GLU A 70 -8.34 -23.81 2.79
N GLN A 71 -9.43 -24.51 3.13
CA GLN A 71 -9.48 -25.36 4.32
C GLN A 71 -8.47 -26.51 4.23
N MET A 72 -8.30 -27.11 3.05
CA MET A 72 -7.28 -28.13 2.79
C MET A 72 -5.87 -27.54 2.87
N ALA A 73 -5.64 -26.36 2.32
CA ALA A 73 -4.36 -25.65 2.43
C ALA A 73 -4.07 -25.29 3.89
N PHE A 74 -5.06 -24.80 4.65
CA PHE A 74 -4.93 -24.57 6.09
C PHE A 74 -4.61 -25.86 6.85
N ALA A 75 -5.23 -26.98 6.50
CA ALA A 75 -4.93 -28.28 7.09
C ALA A 75 -3.51 -28.77 6.75
N ALA A 76 -2.99 -28.44 5.57
CA ALA A 76 -1.67 -28.86 5.11
C ALA A 76 -0.52 -27.94 5.57
N CYS A 77 -0.76 -26.62 5.54
CA CYS A 77 0.24 -25.59 5.79
C CYS A 77 0.20 -25.06 7.24
N GLY A 78 -0.91 -25.28 7.95
CA GLY A 78 -1.21 -24.56 9.18
C GLY A 78 -1.70 -23.13 8.92
N PRO A 79 -1.77 -22.27 9.96
CA PRO A 79 -2.19 -20.90 9.79
C PRO A 79 -1.19 -20.10 8.94
N ARG A 80 -1.69 -19.09 8.23
CA ARG A 80 -0.85 -18.21 7.41
C ARG A 80 0.01 -17.34 8.33
N ILE A 81 1.33 -17.45 8.19
CA ILE A 81 2.31 -16.63 8.90
C ILE A 81 3.21 -15.92 7.88
N ARG A 82 3.08 -14.60 7.78
CA ARG A 82 3.93 -13.77 6.92
C ARG A 82 5.28 -13.54 7.59
N LYS A 83 6.36 -13.91 6.91
CA LYS A 83 7.75 -13.80 7.40
C LYS A 83 8.46 -12.58 6.81
N PRO A 84 9.49 -12.04 7.49
CA PRO A 84 10.38 -11.09 6.84
C PRO A 84 11.14 -11.81 5.73
N TRP A 85 11.41 -11.13 4.63
CA TRP A 85 12.19 -11.70 3.53
C TRP A 85 13.52 -12.30 4.00
N ASP A 86 14.19 -11.68 4.98
CA ASP A 86 15.47 -12.13 5.52
C ASP A 86 15.41 -13.47 6.26
N LEU A 87 14.23 -13.91 6.72
CA LEU A 87 14.05 -15.21 7.39
C LEU A 87 13.44 -16.27 6.48
N LEU A 88 13.08 -15.94 5.24
CA LEU A 88 12.74 -16.95 4.25
C LEU A 88 13.96 -17.80 3.91
N LEU A 89 13.76 -19.12 3.88
CA LEU A 89 14.73 -20.06 3.35
C LEU A 89 14.99 -19.77 1.86
N PRO A 90 16.18 -20.10 1.33
CA PRO A 90 16.47 -19.93 -0.10
C PRO A 90 15.40 -20.55 -1.02
N ALA A 91 14.89 -21.74 -0.67
CA ALA A 91 13.83 -22.39 -1.41
C ALA A 91 12.47 -21.65 -1.32
N GLU A 92 12.14 -21.04 -0.18
CA GLU A 92 10.93 -20.21 -0.02
C GLU A 92 11.03 -18.94 -0.89
N LYS A 93 12.21 -18.31 -0.93
CA LYS A 93 12.48 -17.15 -1.79
C LYS A 93 12.34 -17.49 -3.27
N GLU A 94 12.99 -18.58 -3.71
CA GLU A 94 12.90 -19.04 -5.10
C GLU A 94 11.46 -19.36 -5.49
N LEU A 95 10.72 -20.07 -4.63
CA LEU A 95 9.31 -20.37 -4.83
C LEU A 95 8.46 -19.10 -4.98
N TYR A 96 8.67 -18.09 -4.13
CA TYR A 96 7.92 -16.82 -4.20
C TYR A 96 8.23 -16.04 -5.49
N LEU A 97 9.50 -15.91 -5.87
CA LEU A 97 9.89 -15.22 -7.11
C LEU A 97 9.37 -15.95 -8.35
N ARG A 98 9.37 -17.29 -8.35
CA ARG A 98 8.75 -18.09 -9.42
C ARG A 98 7.25 -17.85 -9.52
N ALA A 99 6.53 -17.81 -8.39
CA ALA A 99 5.10 -17.54 -8.39
C ALA A 99 4.77 -16.14 -8.97
N ILE A 100 5.60 -15.13 -8.65
CA ILE A 100 5.48 -13.79 -9.25
C ILE A 100 5.69 -13.86 -10.76
N ALA A 101 6.79 -14.48 -11.22
CA ALA A 101 7.08 -14.63 -12.65
C ALA A 101 5.91 -15.29 -13.40
N MET A 102 5.37 -16.39 -12.85
CA MET A 102 4.19 -17.07 -13.41
C MET A 102 2.98 -16.13 -13.47
N SER A 103 2.72 -15.35 -12.41
CA SER A 103 1.60 -14.39 -12.42
C SER A 103 1.76 -13.27 -13.45
N MET A 104 3.00 -12.89 -13.78
CA MET A 104 3.27 -11.94 -14.85
C MET A 104 3.03 -12.58 -16.22
N ASP A 105 3.51 -13.80 -16.43
CA ASP A 105 3.31 -14.56 -17.67
C ASP A 105 1.83 -14.84 -17.97
N ASP A 106 1.05 -15.19 -16.93
CA ASP A 106 -0.38 -15.50 -17.04
C ASP A 106 -1.27 -14.24 -17.13
N GLY A 107 -0.67 -13.05 -17.00
CA GLY A 107 -1.38 -11.77 -17.09
C GLY A 107 -2.22 -11.42 -15.85
N TYR A 108 -2.10 -12.17 -14.75
CA TYR A 108 -2.74 -11.82 -13.49
C TYR A 108 -2.08 -10.61 -12.82
N TYR A 109 -0.75 -10.50 -12.90
CA TYR A 109 0.00 -9.47 -12.18
C TYR A 109 -0.37 -8.05 -12.61
N ILE A 110 -0.49 -7.79 -13.92
CA ILE A 110 -0.86 -6.47 -14.45
C ILE A 110 -2.22 -6.00 -13.94
N LYS A 111 -3.12 -6.92 -13.57
CA LYS A 111 -4.43 -6.58 -12.99
C LYS A 111 -4.33 -5.89 -11.63
N PHE A 112 -3.28 -6.18 -10.84
CA PHE A 112 -3.05 -5.48 -9.58
C PHE A 112 -2.53 -4.05 -9.80
N VAL A 113 -1.81 -3.82 -10.90
CA VAL A 113 -1.42 -2.45 -11.34
C VAL A 113 -2.65 -1.68 -11.80
N GLU A 114 -3.53 -2.30 -12.59
CA GLU A 114 -4.81 -1.71 -13.01
C GLU A 114 -5.70 -1.36 -11.80
N ILE A 115 -5.77 -2.24 -10.80
CA ILE A 115 -6.49 -1.95 -9.56
C ILE A 115 -5.92 -0.72 -8.86
N HIS A 116 -4.61 -0.57 -8.75
CA HIS A 116 -4.08 0.58 -8.00
C HIS A 116 -4.17 1.91 -8.77
N THR A 117 -4.29 1.85 -10.10
CA THR A 117 -4.32 3.03 -10.99
C THR A 117 -5.72 3.43 -11.47
N GLU A 118 -6.74 2.57 -11.32
CA GLU A 118 -8.11 2.92 -11.70
C GLU A 118 -8.66 4.04 -10.79
N GLN A 119 -9.20 5.08 -11.42
CA GLN A 119 -9.47 6.35 -10.77
C GLN A 119 -10.35 6.27 -9.51
N MET A 120 -11.42 5.46 -9.54
CA MET A 120 -12.35 5.38 -8.39
C MET A 120 -11.78 4.58 -7.23
N THR A 121 -10.96 3.59 -7.51
CA THR A 121 -10.34 2.77 -6.48
C THR A 121 -9.08 3.43 -5.90
N THR A 122 -8.28 4.14 -6.70
CA THR A 122 -7.12 4.91 -6.21
C THR A 122 -7.51 5.97 -5.17
N VAL A 123 -8.65 6.64 -5.36
CA VAL A 123 -9.13 7.65 -4.40
C VAL A 123 -9.67 7.06 -3.10
N GLU A 124 -9.96 5.75 -3.07
CA GLU A 124 -10.26 5.01 -1.84
C GLU A 124 -9.00 4.43 -1.19
N ALA A 125 -8.03 4.03 -2.02
CA ALA A 125 -6.76 3.49 -1.57
C ALA A 125 -5.93 4.53 -0.79
N HIS A 126 -5.98 5.83 -1.16
CA HIS A 126 -5.09 6.88 -0.62
C HIS A 126 -5.82 8.10 -0.06
N ASN A 127 -5.21 8.75 0.92
CA ASN A 127 -5.68 9.91 1.68
C ASN A 127 -7.09 9.68 2.27
N THR A 128 -7.32 8.50 2.83
CA THR A 128 -8.58 8.12 3.47
C THR A 128 -8.30 7.37 4.78
N CYS A 129 -9.27 7.38 5.69
CA CYS A 129 -9.14 6.66 6.97
C CYS A 129 -9.12 5.13 6.82
N MET A 130 -9.32 4.61 5.61
CA MET A 130 -9.39 3.18 5.32
C MET A 130 -8.20 2.67 4.48
N PHE A 131 -7.17 3.50 4.26
CA PHE A 131 -5.99 3.16 3.44
C PHE A 131 -5.40 1.78 3.79
N VAL A 132 -5.20 1.47 5.08
CA VAL A 132 -4.64 0.15 5.50
C VAL A 132 -5.60 -1.02 5.22
N TYR A 133 -6.91 -0.81 5.35
CA TYR A 133 -7.91 -1.86 5.12
C TYR A 133 -8.08 -2.16 3.62
N TRP A 134 -8.02 -1.11 2.79
CA TRP A 134 -8.04 -1.25 1.33
C TRP A 134 -6.81 -2.06 0.86
N HIS A 135 -5.61 -1.68 1.32
CA HIS A 135 -4.38 -2.38 0.96
C HIS A 135 -4.31 -3.80 1.53
N ARG A 136 -4.90 -4.05 2.71
CA ARG A 136 -5.04 -5.41 3.27
C ARG A 136 -5.83 -6.34 2.36
N LEU A 137 -6.95 -5.88 1.81
CA LEU A 137 -7.72 -6.66 0.83
C LEU A 137 -6.92 -6.91 -0.45
N LEU A 138 -6.20 -5.90 -0.96
CA LEU A 138 -5.33 -6.07 -2.13
C LEU A 138 -4.25 -7.15 -1.89
N LEU A 139 -3.60 -7.14 -0.72
CA LEU A 139 -2.60 -8.14 -0.32
C LEU A 139 -3.18 -9.54 -0.21
N LEU A 140 -4.38 -9.70 0.37
CA LEU A 140 -5.05 -11.00 0.49
C LEU A 140 -5.41 -11.58 -0.89
N GLY A 141 -5.93 -10.75 -1.80
CA GLY A 141 -6.22 -11.18 -3.17
C GLY A 141 -4.95 -11.55 -3.95
N PHE A 142 -3.87 -10.79 -3.77
CA PHE A 142 -2.57 -11.11 -4.38
C PHE A 142 -1.99 -12.41 -3.84
N GLU A 143 -2.04 -12.62 -2.53
CA GLU A 143 -1.60 -13.86 -1.88
C GLU A 143 -2.43 -15.06 -2.34
N ASN A 144 -3.76 -14.93 -2.41
CA ASN A 144 -4.66 -15.97 -2.90
C ASN A 144 -4.37 -16.32 -4.37
N MET A 145 -4.08 -15.32 -5.21
CA MET A 145 -3.67 -15.53 -6.60
C MET A 145 -2.40 -16.38 -6.69
N LEU A 146 -1.36 -16.06 -5.92
CA LEU A 146 -0.12 -16.86 -5.91
C LEU A 146 -0.35 -18.28 -5.38
N ARG A 147 -1.18 -18.44 -4.34
CA ARG A 147 -1.51 -19.75 -3.76
C ARG A 147 -2.34 -20.62 -4.70
N SER A 148 -3.09 -20.01 -5.61
CA SER A 148 -3.98 -20.70 -6.55
C SER A 148 -3.25 -21.63 -7.53
N TYR A 149 -1.94 -21.43 -7.75
CA TYR A 149 -1.10 -22.36 -8.50
C TYR A 149 -1.01 -23.76 -7.87
N GLY A 150 -1.41 -23.91 -6.59
CA GLY A 150 -1.50 -25.19 -5.92
C GLY A 150 -0.14 -25.83 -5.64
N GLY A 151 -0.15 -27.09 -5.21
CA GLY A 151 1.08 -27.87 -5.00
C GLY A 151 2.05 -27.18 -4.02
N GLU A 152 3.28 -26.92 -4.49
CA GLU A 152 4.30 -26.23 -3.68
C GLU A 152 3.90 -24.78 -3.35
N PHE A 153 3.06 -24.13 -4.16
CA PHE A 153 2.63 -22.75 -3.97
C PHE A 153 1.51 -22.58 -2.93
N SER A 154 0.83 -23.68 -2.56
CA SER A 154 -0.34 -23.66 -1.66
C SER A 154 -0.06 -23.08 -0.28
N CYS A 155 1.21 -23.01 0.15
CA CYS A 155 1.61 -22.46 1.45
C CYS A 155 2.25 -21.07 1.35
N ILE A 156 2.27 -20.43 0.16
CA ILE A 156 2.81 -19.08 0.02
C ILE A 156 2.05 -18.10 0.92
N THR A 157 2.82 -17.22 1.52
CA THR A 157 2.37 -15.98 2.16
C THR A 157 3.20 -14.82 1.62
N VAL A 158 2.64 -13.63 1.50
CA VAL A 158 3.39 -12.44 1.08
C VAL A 158 4.43 -12.09 2.15
N PRO A 159 5.73 -12.12 1.86
CA PRO A 159 6.75 -11.73 2.82
C PRO A 159 6.78 -10.21 2.98
N TYR A 160 7.09 -9.74 4.18
CA TYR A 160 7.23 -8.31 4.43
C TYR A 160 8.70 -7.86 4.36
N TRP A 161 8.89 -6.57 4.07
CA TRP A 161 10.21 -5.94 4.05
C TRP A 161 10.54 -5.34 5.42
N ASN A 162 11.49 -5.93 6.16
CA ASN A 162 11.95 -5.37 7.43
C ASN A 162 12.93 -4.19 7.24
N TYR A 163 12.50 -3.15 6.53
CA TYR A 163 13.34 -1.96 6.32
C TYR A 163 13.64 -1.17 7.60
N VAL A 164 12.98 -1.48 8.73
CA VAL A 164 13.29 -0.86 10.03
C VAL A 164 14.65 -1.34 10.54
N ASP A 165 14.92 -2.65 10.46
CA ASP A 165 16.25 -3.21 10.76
C ASP A 165 17.29 -2.81 9.69
N ASP A 166 16.91 -2.76 8.41
CA ASP A 166 17.81 -2.29 7.34
C ASP A 166 18.23 -0.83 7.59
N ASN A 167 17.28 0.02 7.96
CA ASN A 167 17.54 1.42 8.29
C ASN A 167 18.36 1.56 9.59
N GLN A 168 18.15 0.69 10.58
CA GLN A 168 19.03 0.67 11.76
C GLN A 168 20.48 0.42 11.36
N ARG A 169 20.72 -0.54 10.45
CA ARG A 169 22.07 -0.79 9.93
C ARG A 169 22.63 0.42 9.18
N TYR A 170 21.79 1.13 8.42
CA TYR A 170 22.15 2.39 7.75
C TYR A 170 22.53 3.48 8.77
N LEU A 171 21.71 3.67 9.81
CA LEU A 171 21.94 4.61 10.91
C LEU A 171 23.21 4.32 11.70
N LEU A 172 23.61 3.06 11.84
CA LEU A 172 24.87 2.66 12.47
C LEU A 172 26.08 2.74 11.52
N GLY A 173 25.86 3.05 10.23
CA GLY A 173 26.92 3.17 9.22
C GLY A 173 27.42 1.83 8.67
N GLY A 174 26.64 0.76 8.83
CA GLY A 174 26.96 -0.59 8.32
C GLY A 174 26.66 -0.81 6.83
N CYS A 175 26.14 0.22 6.15
CA CYS A 175 25.82 0.30 4.72
C CYS A 175 25.52 1.78 4.36
N ARG A 176 25.47 2.12 3.06
CA ARG A 176 25.38 3.51 2.56
C ARG A 176 24.11 3.86 1.79
N SER A 177 23.28 2.87 1.45
CA SER A 177 22.08 3.08 0.65
C SER A 177 21.02 2.02 0.90
N MET A 178 19.80 2.25 0.41
CA MET A 178 18.70 1.31 0.55
C MET A 178 19.05 -0.07 0.02
N GLU A 179 19.62 -0.16 -1.19
CA GLU A 179 19.99 -1.43 -1.79
C GLU A 179 21.19 -2.11 -1.10
N GLU A 180 22.14 -1.34 -0.55
CA GLU A 180 23.27 -1.94 0.18
C GLU A 180 22.83 -2.53 1.54
N CYS A 181 21.86 -1.94 2.22
CA CYS A 181 21.38 -2.50 3.47
C CYS A 181 20.41 -3.67 3.25
N SER A 182 19.52 -3.56 2.27
CA SER A 182 18.41 -4.48 2.11
C SER A 182 18.74 -5.71 1.26
N LEU A 183 18.62 -6.90 1.86
CA LEU A 183 18.70 -8.16 1.11
C LEU A 183 17.53 -8.33 0.15
N LEU A 184 16.33 -7.86 0.54
CA LEU A 184 15.15 -7.92 -0.30
C LEU A 184 15.36 -7.17 -1.62
N LEU A 185 15.81 -5.92 -1.58
CA LEU A 185 16.02 -5.14 -2.82
C LEU A 185 17.00 -5.82 -3.78
N ARG A 186 18.07 -6.44 -3.25
CA ARG A 186 19.05 -7.18 -4.06
C ARG A 186 18.49 -8.47 -4.63
N ASP A 187 17.78 -9.26 -3.81
CA ASP A 187 17.20 -10.54 -4.24
C ASP A 187 16.09 -10.34 -5.28
N PHE A 188 15.43 -9.18 -5.28
CA PHE A 188 14.48 -8.77 -6.33
C PHE A 188 15.16 -8.11 -7.54
N GLY A 189 16.47 -8.29 -7.71
CA GLY A 189 17.23 -7.90 -8.90
C GLY A 189 17.99 -6.56 -8.82
N GLY A 190 17.88 -5.84 -7.69
CA GLY A 190 18.50 -4.53 -7.51
C GLY A 190 17.96 -3.46 -8.45
N SER A 191 18.63 -2.31 -8.52
CA SER A 191 18.20 -1.15 -9.30
C SER A 191 18.96 -0.92 -10.60
N LEU A 192 20.17 -1.48 -10.74
CA LEU A 192 21.07 -1.14 -11.85
C LEU A 192 21.23 -2.23 -12.93
N ASN A 193 20.69 -3.43 -12.71
CA ASN A 193 20.79 -4.56 -13.65
C ASN A 193 19.78 -4.42 -14.80
N GLY A 194 20.01 -3.43 -15.66
CA GLY A 194 19.10 -3.05 -16.73
C GLY A 194 19.66 -2.00 -17.65
N PHE A 195 18.78 -1.27 -18.35
CA PHE A 195 19.14 -0.17 -19.24
C PHE A 195 18.19 1.00 -19.06
N GLY A 196 18.71 2.23 -19.19
CA GLY A 196 17.90 3.44 -19.12
C GLY A 196 16.86 3.46 -20.23
N ARG A 197 15.57 3.44 -19.87
CA ARG A 197 14.44 3.46 -20.80
C ARG A 197 13.18 3.95 -20.09
N SER A 198 12.26 4.55 -20.85
CA SER A 198 10.88 4.74 -20.40
C SER A 198 9.96 3.63 -20.90
N VAL A 199 9.11 3.12 -20.00
CA VAL A 199 8.06 2.14 -20.28
C VAL A 199 6.71 2.77 -19.93
N THR A 200 5.73 2.65 -20.82
CA THR A 200 4.36 3.11 -20.58
C THR A 200 3.59 2.01 -19.85
N ILE A 201 3.51 2.10 -18.53
CA ILE A 201 2.82 1.11 -17.70
C ILE A 201 1.39 1.57 -17.50
N ASN A 202 0.43 0.75 -17.93
CA ASN A 202 -1.00 1.03 -17.87
C ASN A 202 -1.39 2.47 -18.29
N GLY A 203 -0.78 2.96 -19.39
CA GLY A 203 -1.02 4.30 -19.95
C GLY A 203 -0.07 5.41 -19.47
N SER A 204 0.71 5.18 -18.40
CA SER A 204 1.61 6.19 -17.83
C SER A 204 3.07 5.96 -18.19
N PRO A 205 3.80 6.92 -18.78
CA PRO A 205 5.22 6.77 -19.08
C PRO A 205 6.06 6.91 -17.81
N ILE A 206 6.85 5.88 -17.50
CA ILE A 206 7.71 5.84 -16.32
C ILE A 206 9.14 5.68 -16.79
N SER A 207 10.02 6.55 -16.30
CA SER A 207 11.45 6.55 -16.65
C SER A 207 12.29 5.99 -15.51
N GLY A 208 13.38 5.31 -15.85
CA GLY A 208 14.34 4.78 -14.88
C GLY A 208 15.29 3.79 -15.54
N THR A 209 15.98 3.02 -14.72
CA THR A 209 16.68 1.82 -15.19
C THR A 209 15.64 0.71 -15.35
N CYS A 210 15.39 0.27 -16.57
CA CYS A 210 14.50 -0.86 -16.83
C CYS A 210 15.21 -2.16 -16.46
N VAL A 211 14.98 -2.64 -15.25
CA VAL A 211 15.66 -3.80 -14.67
C VAL A 211 15.10 -5.08 -15.28
N VAL A 212 15.98 -5.95 -15.77
CA VAL A 212 15.67 -7.19 -16.51
C VAL A 212 16.03 -8.45 -15.71
N THR A 213 16.21 -8.33 -14.40
CA THR A 213 16.53 -9.48 -13.55
C THR A 213 15.23 -10.16 -13.12
N PRO A 214 15.16 -11.50 -13.10
CA PRO A 214 13.98 -12.21 -12.62
C PRO A 214 13.54 -11.75 -11.22
N PRO A 215 12.22 -11.59 -10.99
CA PRO A 215 11.12 -11.94 -11.89
C PRO A 215 10.72 -10.83 -12.90
N LEU A 216 11.41 -9.70 -12.94
CA LEU A 216 10.99 -8.52 -13.71
C LEU A 216 11.10 -8.70 -15.24
N ASP A 217 11.90 -9.66 -15.69
CA ASP A 217 11.98 -10.04 -17.11
C ASP A 217 10.72 -10.73 -17.64
N HIS A 218 9.79 -11.09 -16.75
CA HIS A 218 8.45 -11.57 -17.10
C HIS A 218 7.41 -10.45 -17.17
N PHE A 219 7.74 -9.23 -16.72
CA PHE A 219 6.76 -8.15 -16.61
C PHE A 219 6.17 -7.74 -17.96
N CYS A 220 4.85 -7.57 -17.97
CA CYS A 220 4.09 -7.00 -19.07
C CYS A 220 3.35 -5.75 -18.60
N GLU A 221 3.53 -4.65 -19.33
CA GLU A 221 3.14 -3.30 -18.92
C GLU A 221 1.68 -2.94 -19.19
N ALA A 222 0.95 -3.78 -19.94
CA ALA A 222 -0.47 -3.62 -20.24
C ALA A 222 -1.14 -4.99 -20.51
N THR A 223 -2.44 -5.09 -20.27
CA THR A 223 -3.20 -6.35 -20.43
C THR A 223 -3.30 -6.83 -21.87
N HIS A 224 -3.38 -5.91 -22.84
CA HIS A 224 -3.46 -6.28 -24.24
C HIS A 224 -2.13 -6.82 -24.80
N LEU A 225 -1.02 -6.65 -24.08
CA LEU A 225 0.31 -7.13 -24.47
C LEU A 225 0.52 -8.55 -23.95
N LEU A 226 1.23 -9.36 -24.73
CA LEU A 226 1.51 -10.76 -24.40
C LEU A 226 2.90 -11.17 -24.92
N GLY A 227 3.56 -12.06 -24.17
CA GLY A 227 4.79 -12.73 -24.58
C GLY A 227 5.90 -11.77 -25.00
N GLY A 228 6.38 -11.89 -26.24
CA GLY A 228 7.49 -11.09 -26.76
C GLY A 228 7.17 -9.62 -27.03
N ASN A 229 5.91 -9.19 -26.89
CA ASN A 229 5.50 -7.80 -27.07
C ASN A 229 5.60 -6.97 -25.78
N CYS A 230 5.78 -7.62 -24.64
CA CYS A 230 5.96 -6.98 -23.34
C CYS A 230 7.34 -6.30 -23.24
N ALA A 231 7.44 -5.27 -22.42
CA ALA A 231 8.69 -4.58 -22.10
C ALA A 231 9.73 -5.52 -21.47
N ARG A 232 9.28 -6.52 -20.67
CA ARG A 232 10.14 -7.49 -19.97
C ARG A 232 11.18 -6.82 -19.08
N CYS A 233 10.77 -5.74 -18.43
CA CYS A 233 11.52 -5.04 -17.41
C CYS A 233 10.62 -4.04 -16.67
N VAL A 234 11.03 -3.67 -15.46
CA VAL A 234 10.36 -2.64 -14.66
C VAL A 234 11.32 -1.45 -14.46
N PRO A 235 10.94 -0.21 -14.82
CA PRO A 235 11.76 0.97 -14.55
C PRO A 235 11.90 1.25 -13.05
N ARG A 236 13.12 1.28 -12.53
CA ARG A 236 13.45 1.58 -11.12
C ARG A 236 14.30 2.84 -11.01
N GLY A 237 14.20 3.53 -9.86
CA GLY A 237 15.17 4.55 -9.45
C GLY A 237 16.50 3.93 -9.00
N ASP A 238 17.53 4.76 -8.83
CA ASP A 238 18.87 4.30 -8.42
C ASP A 238 18.95 4.13 -6.89
N TRP A 239 18.67 2.91 -6.42
CA TRP A 239 18.63 2.57 -5.00
C TRP A 239 20.01 2.42 -4.37
N LEU A 240 21.07 2.35 -5.17
CA LEU A 240 22.45 2.41 -4.67
C LEU A 240 22.85 3.83 -4.29
N SER A 241 22.13 4.84 -4.78
CA SER A 241 22.27 6.24 -4.40
C SER A 241 21.20 6.74 -3.42
N SER A 242 20.09 6.01 -3.26
CA SER A 242 19.00 6.38 -2.34
C SER A 242 19.33 6.08 -0.88
N PRO A 243 19.28 7.07 0.03
CA PRO A 243 19.37 6.83 1.48
C PRO A 243 18.04 6.29 2.03
N PHE A 244 18.07 5.68 3.22
CA PHE A 244 16.82 5.35 3.92
C PHE A 244 16.12 6.63 4.40
N PRO A 245 14.80 6.74 4.23
CA PRO A 245 14.03 7.81 4.83
C PRO A 245 14.08 7.76 6.36
N PRO A 246 14.25 8.90 7.06
CA PRO A 246 14.21 8.95 8.52
C PRO A 246 12.93 8.40 9.16
N THR A 247 11.82 8.44 8.43
CA THR A 247 10.51 7.89 8.79
C THR A 247 10.51 6.38 8.97
N THR A 248 11.55 5.68 8.50
CA THR A 248 11.76 4.24 8.73
C THR A 248 12.52 3.93 10.03
N SER A 249 12.94 4.96 10.79
CA SER A 249 13.61 4.79 12.09
C SER A 249 12.61 4.45 13.19
N MET A 250 13.08 3.76 14.23
CA MET A 250 12.25 3.39 15.39
C MET A 250 11.61 4.59 16.08
N SER A 251 12.30 5.72 16.18
CA SER A 251 11.76 6.93 16.80
C SER A 251 10.60 7.52 16.02
N SER A 252 10.72 7.58 14.69
CA SER A 252 9.62 8.08 13.85
C SER A 252 8.46 7.10 13.82
N LEU A 253 8.76 5.80 13.77
CA LEU A 253 7.75 4.76 13.74
C LEU A 253 6.92 4.71 15.03
N ALA A 254 7.55 4.85 16.19
CA ALA A 254 6.85 4.96 17.47
C ALA A 254 5.87 6.16 17.46
N ARG A 255 6.27 7.31 16.91
CA ARG A 255 5.37 8.46 16.79
C ARG A 255 4.22 8.20 15.81
N GLN A 256 4.51 7.61 14.64
CA GLN A 256 3.50 7.31 13.64
C GLN A 256 2.40 6.40 14.19
N LEU A 257 2.76 5.40 15.01
CA LEU A 257 1.81 4.44 15.58
C LEU A 257 1.07 4.96 16.81
N PHE A 258 1.73 5.72 17.69
CA PHE A 258 1.20 5.94 19.04
C PHE A 258 0.81 7.39 19.34
N ALA A 259 1.27 8.38 18.56
CA ALA A 259 0.98 9.79 18.84
C ALA A 259 -0.50 10.16 18.69
N THR A 260 -1.20 9.51 17.76
CA THR A 260 -2.61 9.81 17.44
C THR A 260 -3.41 8.51 17.44
N PRO A 261 -3.80 7.99 18.62
CA PRO A 261 -4.30 6.62 18.77
C PRO A 261 -5.76 6.48 18.32
N THR A 262 -6.06 6.81 17.08
CA THR A 262 -7.32 6.54 16.37
C THR A 262 -6.99 5.95 15.01
N ILE A 263 -7.89 5.17 14.40
CA ILE A 263 -7.61 4.56 13.08
C ILE A 263 -7.27 5.63 12.04
N SER A 264 -8.01 6.75 12.02
CA SER A 264 -7.74 7.85 11.09
C SER A 264 -6.37 8.51 11.35
N GLY A 265 -6.01 8.69 12.62
CA GLY A 265 -4.73 9.26 13.02
C GLY A 265 -3.54 8.38 12.62
N VAL A 266 -3.56 7.10 13.00
CA VAL A 266 -2.46 6.18 12.67
C VAL A 266 -2.33 5.96 11.17
N VAL A 267 -3.46 5.84 10.44
CA VAL A 267 -3.45 5.67 8.99
C VAL A 267 -2.87 6.90 8.29
N ALA A 268 -3.29 8.10 8.68
CA ALA A 268 -2.73 9.33 8.13
C ALA A 268 -1.22 9.46 8.38
N ASN A 269 -0.76 9.10 9.59
CA ASN A 269 0.65 9.12 9.94
C ASN A 269 1.46 8.10 9.14
N LEU A 270 0.97 6.86 9.01
CA LEU A 270 1.64 5.81 8.25
C LEU A 270 1.70 6.15 6.76
N GLU A 271 0.60 6.64 6.18
CA GLU A 271 0.54 7.03 4.77
C GLU A 271 1.51 8.19 4.48
N LEU A 272 1.42 9.31 5.22
CA LEU A 272 2.31 10.45 5.03
C LEU A 272 3.77 10.14 5.37
N GLY A 273 3.99 9.31 6.39
CA GLY A 273 5.30 8.95 6.89
C GLY A 273 5.92 7.82 6.08
N ILE A 274 6.04 6.66 6.71
CA ILE A 274 6.84 5.54 6.23
C ILE A 274 6.41 4.99 4.86
N HIS A 275 5.12 5.06 4.52
CA HIS A 275 4.61 4.65 3.21
C HIS A 275 5.11 5.58 2.09
N ASN A 276 4.69 6.85 2.09
CA ASN A 276 5.00 7.78 1.01
C ASN A 276 6.51 8.00 0.84
N THR A 277 7.24 8.05 1.95
CA THR A 277 8.69 8.29 1.90
C THR A 277 9.48 7.12 1.34
N VAL A 278 9.08 5.87 1.59
CA VAL A 278 9.72 4.70 0.97
C VAL A 278 9.41 4.64 -0.52
N HIS A 279 8.14 4.85 -0.92
CA HIS A 279 7.76 4.97 -2.33
C HIS A 279 8.58 6.05 -3.05
N SER A 280 8.64 7.26 -2.48
CA SER A 280 9.40 8.37 -3.04
C SER A 280 10.91 8.12 -3.10
N ALA A 281 11.49 7.39 -2.13
CA ALA A 281 12.93 7.10 -2.11
C ALA A 281 13.34 6.02 -3.13
N LEU A 282 12.44 5.08 -3.44
CA LEU A 282 12.69 4.06 -4.46
C LEU A 282 12.54 4.63 -5.88
N GLY A 283 11.63 5.60 -6.11
CA GLY A 283 11.43 6.22 -7.41
C GLY A 283 11.08 5.22 -8.52
N GLY A 284 11.22 5.62 -9.79
CA GLY A 284 10.79 4.79 -10.93
C GLY A 284 9.32 4.39 -10.79
N ALA A 285 9.00 3.13 -11.05
CA ALA A 285 7.65 2.59 -10.85
C ALA A 285 7.16 2.77 -9.41
N MET A 286 8.01 2.50 -8.40
CA MET A 286 7.65 2.65 -6.99
C MET A 286 7.36 4.11 -6.57
N GLY A 287 7.74 5.10 -7.37
CA GLY A 287 7.48 6.52 -7.09
C GLY A 287 6.14 7.05 -7.56
N VAL A 288 5.32 6.24 -8.25
CA VAL A 288 4.07 6.68 -8.91
C VAL A 288 2.91 5.71 -8.63
N LEU A 289 1.70 6.02 -9.10
CA LEU A 289 0.51 5.18 -8.94
C LEU A 289 0.66 3.78 -9.56
N GLU A 290 1.53 3.60 -10.54
CA GLU A 290 1.85 2.29 -11.11
C GLU A 290 2.81 1.47 -10.22
N ALA A 291 3.07 1.88 -8.97
CA ALA A 291 3.97 1.20 -8.04
C ALA A 291 3.81 -0.33 -7.93
N PRO A 292 2.60 -0.92 -7.99
CA PRO A 292 2.48 -2.38 -8.01
C PRO A 292 3.15 -3.06 -9.20
N ALA A 293 3.56 -2.34 -10.24
CA ALA A 293 4.37 -2.88 -11.33
C ALA A 293 5.70 -3.46 -10.82
N ASP A 294 6.23 -2.92 -9.72
CA ASP A 294 7.38 -3.47 -9.02
C ASP A 294 6.93 -4.43 -7.89
N PRO A 295 7.34 -5.71 -7.90
CA PRO A 295 6.96 -6.68 -6.87
C PRO A 295 7.32 -6.30 -5.43
N ILE A 296 8.27 -5.38 -5.23
CA ILE A 296 8.60 -4.85 -3.90
C ILE A 296 7.40 -4.13 -3.27
N PHE A 297 6.46 -3.62 -4.07
CA PHE A 297 5.21 -3.03 -3.60
C PHE A 297 4.51 -3.93 -2.56
N PHE A 298 4.36 -5.21 -2.86
CA PHE A 298 3.61 -6.13 -1.99
C PHE A 298 4.33 -6.37 -0.67
N SER A 299 5.67 -6.46 -0.67
CA SER A 299 6.45 -6.57 0.57
C SER A 299 6.51 -5.28 1.36
N HIS A 300 6.52 -4.11 0.70
CA HIS A 300 6.39 -2.82 1.35
C HIS A 300 5.03 -2.69 2.06
N HIS A 301 3.94 -3.00 1.36
CA HIS A 301 2.57 -2.93 1.89
C HIS A 301 2.29 -4.02 2.94
N ALA A 302 2.92 -5.20 2.85
CA ALA A 302 2.89 -6.18 3.94
C ALA A 302 3.55 -5.64 5.22
N THR A 303 4.58 -4.79 5.11
CA THR A 303 5.15 -4.09 6.26
C THR A 303 4.16 -3.06 6.81
N ILE A 304 3.51 -2.26 5.96
CA ILE A 304 2.47 -1.30 6.41
C ILE A 304 1.33 -2.02 7.15
N ASP A 305 0.92 -3.19 6.65
CA ASP A 305 -0.09 -4.04 7.28
C ASP A 305 0.36 -4.62 8.64
N LEU A 306 1.62 -5.04 8.74
CA LEU A 306 2.27 -5.44 10.00
C LEU A 306 2.28 -4.27 11.00
N LEU A 307 2.62 -3.06 10.57
CA LEU A 307 2.62 -1.88 11.45
C LEU A 307 1.23 -1.58 12.01
N HIS A 308 0.18 -1.70 11.19
CA HIS A 308 -1.19 -1.65 11.68
C HIS A 308 -1.48 -2.77 12.69
N SER A 309 -0.95 -3.97 12.49
CA SER A 309 -1.14 -5.10 13.42
C SER A 309 -0.45 -4.86 14.77
N ILE A 310 0.71 -4.19 14.78
CA ILE A 310 1.37 -3.70 16.01
C ILE A 310 0.49 -2.66 16.70
N TYR A 311 -0.01 -1.66 15.97
CA TYR A 311 -0.97 -0.68 16.50
C TYR A 311 -2.19 -1.37 17.10
N TYR A 312 -2.80 -2.31 16.39
CA TYR A 312 -4.00 -3.01 16.83
C TYR A 312 -3.75 -3.76 18.14
N LYS A 313 -2.63 -4.51 18.24
CA LYS A 313 -2.25 -5.16 19.50
C LYS A 313 -2.08 -4.15 20.63
N CYS A 314 -1.26 -3.13 20.40
CA CYS A 314 -0.77 -2.25 21.45
C CYS A 314 -1.80 -1.22 21.92
N VAL A 315 -2.65 -0.73 21.01
CA VAL A 315 -3.57 0.38 21.26
C VAL A 315 -5.01 -0.09 21.41
N VAL A 316 -5.44 -1.12 20.66
CA VAL A 316 -6.82 -1.64 20.77
C VAL A 316 -6.91 -2.64 21.92
N GLY A 317 -5.95 -3.57 21.99
CA GLY A 317 -5.79 -4.52 23.11
C GLY A 317 -6.85 -5.61 23.16
N ASN A 318 -6.64 -6.73 22.47
CA ASN A 318 -7.54 -7.88 22.53
C ASN A 318 -6.84 -9.26 22.52
N THR A 319 -7.33 -10.15 23.37
CA THR A 319 -6.93 -11.56 23.43
C THR A 319 -7.96 -12.50 22.79
N VAL A 320 -9.12 -11.96 22.41
CA VAL A 320 -10.23 -12.64 21.73
C VAL A 320 -10.86 -11.74 20.66
N PRO A 321 -11.62 -12.27 19.68
CA PRO A 321 -12.33 -11.46 18.69
C PRO A 321 -13.19 -10.40 19.36
N ILE A 322 -13.03 -9.14 18.93
CA ILE A 322 -13.85 -8.03 19.44
C ILE A 322 -15.24 -8.14 18.77
N PRO A 323 -16.33 -8.20 19.56
CA PRO A 323 -17.67 -8.22 18.99
C PRO A 323 -17.96 -7.01 18.09
N LEU A 324 -18.79 -7.21 17.07
CA LEU A 324 -19.09 -6.18 16.06
C LEU A 324 -19.58 -4.87 16.68
N GLU A 325 -20.45 -4.94 17.68
CA GLU A 325 -21.01 -3.76 18.36
C GLU A 325 -19.92 -2.92 19.05
N GLN A 326 -18.87 -3.56 19.57
CA GLN A 326 -17.75 -2.86 20.19
C GLN A 326 -16.86 -2.25 19.11
N LYS A 327 -16.57 -2.99 18.03
CA LYS A 327 -15.80 -2.49 16.87
C LYS A 327 -16.41 -1.21 16.28
N LEU A 328 -17.74 -1.13 16.20
CA LEU A 328 -18.47 0.02 15.65
C LEU A 328 -18.36 1.30 16.50
N SER A 329 -18.09 1.15 17.79
CA SER A 329 -18.02 2.27 18.74
C SER A 329 -16.59 2.71 19.08
N ASP A 330 -15.59 1.95 18.63
CA ASP A 330 -14.19 2.18 19.00
C ASP A 330 -13.45 2.99 17.92
N PRO A 331 -13.10 4.27 18.17
CA PRO A 331 -12.40 5.12 17.21
C PRO A 331 -10.98 4.64 16.88
N ARG A 332 -10.43 3.70 17.67
CA ARG A 332 -9.15 3.03 17.41
C ARG A 332 -9.29 1.97 16.31
N ILE A 333 -10.48 1.42 16.12
CA ILE A 333 -10.77 0.37 15.13
C ILE A 333 -11.41 0.97 13.89
N TYR A 334 -12.39 1.85 14.08
CA TYR A 334 -13.16 2.43 12.99
C TYR A 334 -13.55 3.86 13.28
N THR A 335 -13.47 4.71 12.27
CA THR A 335 -14.11 6.02 12.29
C THR A 335 -14.75 6.32 10.95
N GLU A 336 -15.87 7.03 10.97
CA GLU A 336 -16.46 7.54 9.73
C GLU A 336 -15.57 8.63 9.16
N CYS A 337 -15.26 8.55 7.87
CA CYS A 337 -14.52 9.61 7.19
C CYS A 337 -15.11 9.96 5.81
N PRO A 338 -14.81 11.15 5.30
CA PRO A 338 -15.32 11.59 4.00
C PRO A 338 -14.91 10.63 2.89
N ARG A 339 -15.88 10.21 2.08
CA ARG A 339 -15.59 9.43 0.89
C ARG A 339 -15.17 10.35 -0.26
N ARG A 340 -14.04 10.05 -0.89
CA ARG A 340 -13.48 10.85 -1.97
C ARG A 340 -14.13 10.47 -3.31
N ARG A 341 -14.07 11.39 -4.28
CA ARG A 341 -14.62 11.21 -5.65
C ARG A 341 -13.47 11.07 -6.65
N PRO A 342 -13.70 10.40 -7.81
CA PRO A 342 -14.97 9.87 -8.32
C PRO A 342 -15.43 8.56 -7.65
N LEU A 343 -16.72 8.22 -7.81
CA LEU A 343 -17.36 7.01 -7.29
C LEU A 343 -18.32 6.42 -8.34
N PRO A 344 -18.71 5.13 -8.23
CA PRO A 344 -19.77 4.57 -9.06
C PRO A 344 -21.06 5.40 -8.95
N VAL A 345 -21.76 5.57 -10.07
CA VAL A 345 -22.98 6.42 -10.15
C VAL A 345 -24.04 6.01 -9.12
N ASN A 346 -24.12 4.72 -8.84
CA ASN A 346 -25.10 4.11 -7.93
C ASN A 346 -24.55 3.84 -6.53
N ALA A 347 -23.38 4.40 -6.17
CA ALA A 347 -22.88 4.30 -4.80
C ALA A 347 -23.92 4.91 -3.84
N ILE A 348 -24.29 4.18 -2.79
CA ILE A 348 -25.33 4.57 -1.84
C ILE A 348 -24.73 5.49 -0.76
N ASP A 349 -23.50 5.17 -0.39
CA ASP A 349 -22.63 5.77 0.61
C ASP A 349 -21.68 6.81 -0.04
N ARG A 350 -22.26 7.84 -0.68
CA ARG A 350 -21.55 8.78 -1.57
C ARG A 350 -20.65 9.80 -0.87
N ASN A 351 -20.91 10.08 0.40
CA ASN A 351 -20.28 11.19 1.13
C ASN A 351 -19.41 10.70 2.29
N VAL A 352 -19.70 9.53 2.83
CA VAL A 352 -19.09 8.98 4.04
C VAL A 352 -18.83 7.51 3.79
N LEU A 353 -17.64 7.04 4.16
CA LEU A 353 -17.37 5.62 4.30
C LEU A 353 -17.99 5.15 5.62
N TYR A 354 -18.87 4.15 5.53
CA TYR A 354 -19.50 3.48 6.67
C TYR A 354 -18.81 2.13 6.95
N PRO A 355 -18.96 1.58 8.16
CA PRO A 355 -18.34 0.30 8.50
C PRO A 355 -18.69 -0.85 7.54
N GLN A 356 -19.93 -0.86 7.05
CA GLN A 356 -20.48 -1.81 6.09
C GLN A 356 -20.25 -1.42 4.63
N SER A 357 -19.60 -0.27 4.35
CA SER A 357 -19.23 0.10 2.99
C SER A 357 -18.31 -0.96 2.40
N ASN A 358 -18.65 -1.38 1.18
CA ASN A 358 -17.80 -2.32 0.47
C ASN A 358 -16.53 -1.61 0.00
N VAL A 359 -15.39 -2.27 0.16
CA VAL A 359 -14.10 -1.83 -0.37
C VAL A 359 -14.18 -1.85 -1.90
N LEU A 360 -13.90 -0.71 -2.53
CA LEU A 360 -13.96 -0.60 -3.98
C LEU A 360 -12.62 -1.01 -4.60
N LEU A 361 -12.56 -2.20 -5.21
CA LEU A 361 -11.44 -2.65 -6.04
C LEU A 361 -11.95 -3.01 -7.44
N ARG A 362 -11.39 -2.38 -8.46
CA ARG A 362 -11.78 -2.59 -9.85
C ARG A 362 -10.56 -2.64 -10.75
N THR A 363 -10.59 -3.51 -11.76
CA THR A 363 -9.51 -3.66 -12.72
C THR A 363 -10.01 -3.31 -14.12
N GLY A 364 -9.19 -2.59 -14.88
CA GLY A 364 -9.42 -2.26 -16.27
C GLY A 364 -8.23 -1.48 -16.80
N GLU A 365 -7.69 -1.90 -17.94
CA GLU A 365 -6.56 -1.25 -18.59
C GLU A 365 -6.89 0.22 -18.84
N GLU A 366 -6.01 1.12 -18.39
CA GLU A 366 -6.18 2.59 -18.46
C GLU A 366 -7.53 3.09 -17.88
N GLY A 367 -8.16 2.31 -16.99
CA GLY A 367 -9.48 2.60 -16.44
C GLY A 367 -10.63 2.45 -17.44
N ILE A 368 -10.41 1.80 -18.59
CA ILE A 368 -11.44 1.56 -19.61
C ILE A 368 -12.31 0.36 -19.19
N ASN A 369 -13.63 0.59 -19.12
CA ASN A 369 -14.63 -0.42 -18.71
C ASN A 369 -14.24 -1.24 -17.46
N PRO A 370 -13.88 -0.60 -16.33
CA PRO A 370 -13.29 -1.32 -15.21
C PRO A 370 -14.34 -2.20 -14.52
N THR A 371 -13.96 -3.43 -14.22
CA THR A 371 -14.83 -4.45 -13.60
C THR A 371 -14.43 -4.65 -12.14
N SER A 372 -15.42 -4.81 -11.25
CA SER A 372 -15.17 -5.13 -9.83
C SER A 372 -14.40 -6.45 -9.71
N VAL A 373 -13.45 -6.53 -8.78
CA VAL A 373 -12.75 -7.80 -8.49
C VAL A 373 -13.68 -8.89 -7.96
N PHE A 374 -14.82 -8.52 -7.37
CA PHE A 374 -15.87 -9.42 -6.85
C PHE A 374 -16.95 -9.78 -7.89
N SER A 375 -16.73 -9.43 -9.16
CA SER A 375 -17.66 -9.77 -10.23
C SER A 375 -17.28 -11.12 -10.80
N GLN A 376 -18.22 -12.04 -10.96
CA GLN A 376 -18.02 -13.33 -11.67
C GLN A 376 -17.44 -13.20 -13.10
N PHE A 377 -17.46 -12.00 -13.68
CA PHE A 377 -16.88 -11.70 -14.99
C PHE A 377 -15.42 -11.20 -14.91
N SER A 378 -14.92 -10.95 -13.70
CA SER A 378 -13.54 -10.59 -13.45
C SER A 378 -12.67 -11.83 -13.48
N ILE A 379 -11.52 -11.71 -14.13
CA ILE A 379 -10.48 -12.75 -14.08
C ILE A 379 -9.92 -12.94 -12.65
N LEU A 380 -10.09 -11.92 -11.79
CA LEU A 380 -9.64 -11.96 -10.40
C LEU A 380 -10.69 -12.50 -9.43
N ASP A 381 -11.93 -12.74 -9.88
CA ASP A 381 -13.03 -13.25 -9.04
C ASP A 381 -12.62 -14.46 -8.17
N PRO A 382 -11.92 -15.49 -8.69
CA PRO A 382 -11.53 -16.65 -7.91
C PRO A 382 -10.61 -16.35 -6.70
N PHE A 383 -9.98 -15.17 -6.67
CA PHE A 383 -9.03 -14.78 -5.62
C PHE A 383 -9.67 -13.86 -4.56
N PHE A 384 -10.83 -13.28 -4.88
CA PHE A 384 -11.51 -12.28 -4.05
C PHE A 384 -12.93 -12.69 -3.62
N ALA A 385 -13.64 -13.56 -4.35
CA ALA A 385 -15.05 -13.86 -4.13
C ALA A 385 -15.39 -14.30 -2.70
N ASP A 386 -14.50 -15.08 -2.07
CA ASP A 386 -14.68 -15.64 -0.72
C ASP A 386 -14.11 -14.73 0.40
N LEU A 387 -13.42 -13.64 0.04
CA LEU A 387 -12.96 -12.65 1.01
C LEU A 387 -14.15 -11.76 1.44
N PRO A 388 -14.17 -11.29 2.69
CA PRO A 388 -15.13 -10.27 3.10
C PRO A 388 -15.06 -9.04 2.18
N SER A 389 -16.16 -8.34 1.96
CA SER A 389 -16.17 -7.15 1.10
C SER A 389 -16.17 -5.83 1.85
N SER A 390 -16.47 -5.81 3.15
CA SER A 390 -16.66 -4.58 3.93
C SER A 390 -15.40 -4.12 4.66
N TYR A 391 -15.19 -2.82 4.76
CA TYR A 391 -14.02 -2.22 5.43
C TYR A 391 -13.80 -2.74 6.85
N LEU A 392 -14.86 -2.82 7.67
CA LEU A 392 -14.72 -3.21 9.07
C LEU A 392 -14.26 -4.67 9.24
N SER A 393 -14.55 -5.54 8.27
CA SER A 393 -14.11 -6.95 8.30
C SER A 393 -12.59 -7.05 8.31
N PHE A 394 -11.90 -6.07 7.72
CA PHE A 394 -10.46 -6.01 7.62
C PHE A 394 -9.78 -5.33 8.82
N SER A 395 -10.48 -5.10 9.93
CA SER A 395 -9.90 -4.45 11.11
C SER A 395 -8.86 -5.30 11.85
N ASP A 396 -9.08 -6.61 11.98
CA ASP A 396 -8.20 -7.54 12.70
C ASP A 396 -7.79 -8.70 11.79
N ILE A 397 -6.50 -8.85 11.53
CA ILE A 397 -5.96 -9.90 10.65
C ILE A 397 -6.23 -11.32 11.17
N ARG A 398 -6.53 -11.47 12.46
CA ARG A 398 -6.77 -12.76 13.12
C ARG A 398 -8.25 -13.16 13.10
N ASP A 399 -9.12 -12.30 12.57
CA ASP A 399 -10.59 -12.45 12.57
C ASP A 399 -11.15 -12.40 11.13
N LEU A 400 -10.53 -13.17 10.23
CA LEU A 400 -10.86 -13.26 8.80
C LEU A 400 -11.29 -14.68 8.39
N GLY A 401 -11.74 -15.50 9.34
CA GLY A 401 -12.08 -16.91 9.09
C GLY A 401 -10.86 -17.71 8.63
N VAL A 402 -11.02 -18.49 7.56
CA VAL A 402 -9.94 -19.33 6.98
C VAL A 402 -8.79 -18.51 6.39
N TYR A 403 -9.02 -17.21 6.12
CA TYR A 403 -8.01 -16.28 5.63
C TYR A 403 -7.27 -15.55 6.75
N SER A 404 -7.55 -15.87 8.02
CA SER A 404 -6.84 -15.27 9.15
C SER A 404 -5.35 -15.57 9.07
N TYR A 405 -4.54 -14.57 9.39
CA TYR A 405 -3.09 -14.66 9.34
C TYR A 405 -2.45 -13.87 10.47
N ASN A 406 -1.16 -14.08 10.67
CA ASN A 406 -0.34 -13.24 11.52
C ASN A 406 1.09 -13.14 10.97
N TYR A 407 1.98 -12.51 11.72
CA TYR A 407 3.35 -12.25 11.32
C TYR A 407 4.36 -12.99 12.20
N GLU A 408 5.42 -13.48 11.57
CA GLU A 408 6.66 -13.82 12.24
C GLU A 408 7.53 -12.56 12.29
N MET A 409 7.88 -12.08 13.49
CA MET A 409 8.61 -10.83 13.67
C MET A 409 9.98 -11.09 14.30
N THR A 410 10.94 -10.26 13.94
CA THR A 410 12.28 -10.24 14.53
C THR A 410 12.81 -8.81 14.65
N GLY A 411 13.91 -8.65 15.38
CA GLY A 411 14.59 -7.36 15.51
C GLY A 411 13.70 -6.28 16.13
N LEU A 412 13.81 -5.06 15.61
CA LEU A 412 13.18 -3.88 16.18
C LEU A 412 11.64 -3.90 16.08
N LEU A 413 11.08 -4.51 15.04
CA LEU A 413 9.62 -4.68 14.92
C LEU A 413 9.08 -5.66 15.96
N ALA A 414 9.82 -6.72 16.28
CA ALA A 414 9.45 -7.63 17.37
C ALA A 414 9.52 -6.92 18.73
N GLU A 415 10.55 -6.11 18.97
CA GLU A 415 10.66 -5.29 20.18
C GLU A 415 9.48 -4.32 20.31
N MET A 416 9.13 -3.62 19.24
CA MET A 416 7.99 -2.70 19.25
C MET A 416 6.66 -3.43 19.49
N PHE A 417 6.45 -4.59 18.85
CA PHE A 417 5.26 -5.41 19.06
C PHE A 417 5.15 -5.91 20.50
N THR A 418 6.27 -6.30 21.12
CA THR A 418 6.29 -6.87 22.47
C THR A 418 6.18 -5.80 23.55
N ALA A 419 6.92 -4.70 23.42
CA ALA A 419 7.01 -3.68 24.44
C ALA A 419 5.95 -2.57 24.32
N CYS A 420 5.33 -2.38 23.15
CA CYS A 420 4.27 -1.38 22.92
C CYS A 420 4.63 0.03 23.44
N PRO A 421 5.81 0.60 23.09
CA PRO A 421 6.29 1.83 23.67
C PRO A 421 5.31 2.99 23.45
N GLY A 422 4.90 3.67 24.52
CA GLY A 422 3.98 4.81 24.42
C GLY A 422 2.52 4.46 24.10
N ALA A 423 2.15 3.18 24.06
CA ALA A 423 0.77 2.77 23.88
C ALA A 423 -0.01 2.91 25.20
N GLY A 424 -0.58 4.11 25.40
CA GLY A 424 -1.53 4.37 26.48
C GLY A 424 -2.92 3.98 26.10
N PHE A 425 -3.62 3.36 27.05
CA PHE A 425 -4.97 2.81 26.93
C PHE A 425 -5.05 1.43 26.25
N GLY A 426 -4.61 0.38 26.95
CA GLY A 426 -5.09 -0.98 26.64
C GLY A 426 -4.14 -2.13 26.96
N ALA A 427 -4.29 -2.66 28.17
CA ALA A 427 -3.85 -3.99 28.58
C ALA A 427 -2.34 -4.23 28.74
N GLY A 428 -1.87 -3.96 29.96
CA GLY A 428 -0.93 -4.88 30.59
C GLY A 428 -1.55 -6.27 30.60
N VAL A 429 -0.97 -7.19 29.81
CA VAL A 429 -1.12 -8.63 30.03
C VAL A 429 0.30 -9.16 30.20
N PRO A 430 0.63 -9.78 31.34
CA PRO A 430 1.91 -10.44 31.51
C PRO A 430 2.06 -11.53 30.46
N PHE A 431 3.23 -11.64 29.85
CA PHE A 431 3.65 -12.84 29.14
C PHE A 431 3.43 -14.05 30.07
N ARG A 432 2.40 -14.86 29.81
CA ARG A 432 2.37 -16.21 30.36
C ARG A 432 3.38 -17.01 29.58
N HIS A 433 4.41 -17.46 30.29
CA HIS A 433 5.30 -18.52 29.86
C HIS A 433 4.52 -19.63 29.14
N LEU A 434 5.09 -20.06 28.00
CA LEU A 434 4.75 -21.30 27.32
C LEU A 434 4.76 -22.46 28.32
N GLU A 435 3.60 -22.79 28.89
CA GLU A 435 3.36 -24.08 29.48
C GLU A 435 2.68 -24.97 28.44
N SER A 436 3.34 -26.10 28.15
CA SER A 436 2.78 -27.22 27.42
C SER A 436 1.48 -27.67 28.09
N ALA A 437 0.33 -27.34 27.50
CA ALA A 437 -0.96 -27.75 28.02
C ALA A 437 -1.68 -28.65 27.02
N ASN A 438 -1.94 -29.86 27.52
CA ASN A 438 -2.70 -30.95 26.93
C ASN A 438 -3.96 -30.53 26.16
N ASN A 439 -4.20 -31.29 25.09
CA ASN A 439 -5.46 -31.41 24.38
C ASN A 439 -6.67 -31.46 25.32
N THR A 440 -7.51 -30.43 25.29
CA THR A 440 -8.98 -30.50 25.13
C THR A 440 -9.61 -29.12 25.39
N GLU A 441 -9.81 -28.30 24.34
CA GLU A 441 -10.93 -27.36 24.16
C GLU A 441 -10.73 -26.53 22.87
N THR A 442 -11.44 -26.89 21.80
CA THR A 442 -11.45 -26.22 20.49
C THR A 442 -12.42 -25.03 20.49
N LYS A 443 -12.14 -23.97 21.26
CA LYS A 443 -12.80 -22.66 21.12
C LYS A 443 -11.82 -21.68 20.47
N HIS A 444 -12.12 -21.30 19.22
CA HIS A 444 -11.51 -20.26 18.38
C HIS A 444 -10.26 -19.58 18.94
N LYS A 445 -9.10 -20.23 18.79
CA LYS A 445 -7.81 -19.60 19.07
C LYS A 445 -7.43 -18.74 17.87
N PHE A 446 -7.04 -17.50 18.14
CA PHE A 446 -6.44 -16.63 17.13
C PHE A 446 -5.17 -17.25 16.53
N VAL A 447 -4.83 -16.84 15.31
CA VAL A 447 -3.48 -17.03 14.79
C VAL A 447 -2.54 -16.16 15.63
N GLU A 448 -1.63 -16.78 16.36
CA GLU A 448 -0.67 -16.08 17.21
C GLU A 448 0.53 -15.58 16.37
N ALA A 449 1.08 -14.43 16.77
CA ALA A 449 2.30 -13.90 16.17
C ALA A 449 3.49 -14.76 16.61
N VAL A 450 4.48 -14.93 15.73
CA VAL A 450 5.71 -15.65 16.05
C VAL A 450 6.79 -14.62 16.34
N ILE A 451 7.38 -14.64 17.53
CA ILE A 451 8.48 -13.72 17.88
C ILE A 451 9.79 -14.49 17.86
N VAL A 452 10.66 -14.13 16.92
CA VAL A 452 12.00 -14.72 16.77
C VAL A 452 13.00 -13.88 17.55
N PRO A 453 13.61 -14.41 18.62
CA PRO A 453 14.63 -13.71 19.37
C PRO A 453 15.78 -13.29 18.44
N SER A 454 16.21 -12.04 18.57
CA SER A 454 17.31 -11.50 17.78
C SER A 454 18.35 -10.88 18.69
N ASN A 455 19.62 -11.24 18.47
CA ASN A 455 20.76 -10.58 19.15
C ASN A 455 21.06 -9.20 18.54
N LYS A 456 20.33 -8.76 17.50
CA LYS A 456 20.54 -7.45 16.83
C LYS A 456 20.08 -6.24 17.64
N THR A 457 19.38 -6.44 18.76
CA THR A 457 18.80 -5.38 19.61
C THR A 457 19.73 -4.90 20.74
N ALA A 458 20.98 -5.38 20.78
CA ALA A 458 21.91 -5.12 21.88
C ALA A 458 22.41 -3.66 22.00
N ASP A 459 22.28 -2.83 20.95
CA ASP A 459 22.72 -1.44 20.94
C ASP A 459 21.51 -0.49 20.89
N ASN A 460 20.78 -0.40 22.01
CA ASN A 460 19.49 0.30 22.05
C ASN A 460 19.67 1.81 22.29
N TRP A 461 20.32 2.49 21.31
CA TRP A 461 20.44 3.94 21.27
C TRP A 461 19.09 4.64 21.48
N PHE A 462 18.00 4.02 20.99
CA PHE A 462 16.66 4.54 21.08
C PHE A 462 16.16 4.55 22.52
N SER A 463 16.31 3.43 23.25
CA SER A 463 16.01 3.37 24.69
C SER A 463 16.83 4.36 25.51
N GLU A 464 18.12 4.53 25.21
CA GLU A 464 18.97 5.53 25.90
C GLU A 464 18.52 6.97 25.61
N ALA A 465 18.20 7.28 24.35
CA ALA A 465 17.70 8.59 23.95
C ALA A 465 16.34 8.88 24.59
N LEU A 466 15.46 7.87 24.66
CA LEU A 466 14.13 8.00 25.27
C LEU A 466 14.24 8.19 26.79
N ALA A 467 15.12 7.43 27.46
CA ALA A 467 15.37 7.60 28.89
C ALA A 467 15.89 9.01 29.22
N ALA A 468 16.79 9.54 28.38
CA ALA A 468 17.30 10.90 28.50
C ALA A 468 16.20 11.96 28.27
N ALA A 469 15.34 11.76 27.27
CA ALA A 469 14.23 12.65 26.97
C ALA A 469 13.17 12.69 28.10
N LEU A 470 12.98 11.58 28.81
CA LEU A 470 12.13 11.50 29.99
C LEU A 470 12.79 11.96 31.29
N ASN A 471 14.08 12.32 31.26
CA ASN A 471 14.87 12.59 32.46
C ASN A 471 14.78 11.45 33.49
N SER A 472 14.76 10.21 33.01
CA SER A 472 14.62 8.99 33.81
C SER A 472 15.95 8.25 33.92
N SER A 473 16.17 7.57 35.05
CA SER A 473 17.40 6.82 35.31
C SER A 473 17.41 5.39 34.73
N SER A 474 16.29 4.92 34.16
CA SER A 474 16.17 3.57 33.59
C SER A 474 15.22 3.56 32.40
N ALA A 475 15.65 2.98 31.27
CA ALA A 475 14.82 2.84 30.07
C ALA A 475 13.70 1.79 30.21
N GLU A 476 13.79 0.90 31.20
CA GLU A 476 12.78 -0.16 31.43
C GLU A 476 11.47 0.39 32.03
N SER A 477 11.53 1.45 32.84
CA SER A 477 10.34 2.11 33.43
C SER A 477 9.60 3.05 32.47
N VAL A 478 10.11 3.21 31.25
CA VAL A 478 9.70 4.23 30.27
C VAL A 478 8.74 3.66 29.22
N MET A 479 8.85 2.36 28.93
CA MET A 479 8.02 1.69 27.94
C MET A 479 6.66 1.24 28.50
N GLU A 480 6.49 1.25 29.83
CA GLU A 480 5.27 0.81 30.53
C GLU A 480 4.31 1.95 30.91
N ASP A 481 4.79 3.20 30.99
CA ASP A 481 3.97 4.34 31.42
C ASP A 481 3.63 5.25 30.24
N ALA A 482 2.39 5.16 29.78
CA ALA A 482 1.89 5.96 28.68
C ALA A 482 1.35 7.32 29.15
N SER A 483 2.22 8.06 29.82
CA SER A 483 1.99 9.45 30.17
C SER A 483 2.11 10.33 28.92
N VAL A 484 1.52 11.53 28.99
CA VAL A 484 1.79 12.59 28.00
C VAL A 484 3.31 12.79 27.83
N ASP A 485 4.07 12.61 28.91
CA ASP A 485 5.53 12.73 28.93
C ASP A 485 6.22 11.69 28.01
N ALA A 486 5.68 10.48 27.87
CA ALA A 486 6.24 9.44 26.99
C ALA A 486 6.07 9.80 25.50
N LEU A 487 4.90 10.30 25.10
CA LEU A 487 4.67 10.76 23.71
C LEU A 487 5.52 11.99 23.38
N ASP A 488 5.66 12.89 24.34
CA ASP A 488 6.53 14.07 24.28
C ASP A 488 8.01 13.71 24.14
N ALA A 489 8.45 12.64 24.82
CA ALA A 489 9.81 12.13 24.71
C ALA A 489 10.06 11.44 23.37
N ILE A 490 9.10 10.63 22.88
CA ILE A 490 9.16 10.03 21.53
C ILE A 490 9.28 11.15 20.47
N GLU A 491 8.51 12.23 20.61
CA GLU A 491 8.63 13.41 19.76
C GLU A 491 10.04 13.97 19.73
N ASP A 492 10.62 14.18 20.92
CA ASP A 492 11.92 14.81 21.05
C ASP A 492 13.00 13.92 20.43
N VAL A 493 12.91 12.60 20.60
CA VAL A 493 13.85 11.64 20.00
C VAL A 493 13.70 11.56 18.48
N GLU A 494 12.48 11.71 17.92
CA GLU A 494 12.31 11.85 16.48
C GLU A 494 12.99 13.12 15.95
N LYS A 495 12.85 14.26 16.65
CA LYS A 495 13.55 15.51 16.29
C LYS A 495 15.06 15.33 16.27
N MET A 496 15.63 14.69 17.29
CA MET A 496 17.06 14.34 17.34
C MET A 496 17.46 13.50 16.15
N THR A 497 16.64 12.51 15.80
CA THR A 497 16.90 11.61 14.67
C THR A 497 16.88 12.37 13.35
N CYS A 498 15.86 13.20 13.08
CA CYS A 498 15.82 14.02 11.87
C CYS A 498 17.05 14.94 11.74
N VAL A 499 17.48 15.57 12.84
CA VAL A 499 18.70 16.40 12.85
C VAL A 499 19.95 15.55 12.60
N PHE A 500 20.03 14.35 13.18
CA PHE A 500 21.14 13.43 12.91
C PHE A 500 21.20 13.02 11.44
N TYR A 501 20.07 12.75 10.78
CA TYR A 501 20.07 12.49 9.33
C TYR A 501 20.60 13.69 8.53
N ASP A 502 20.12 14.89 8.86
CA ASP A 502 20.53 16.14 8.20
C ASP A 502 22.04 16.38 8.34
N GLU A 503 22.58 16.19 9.54
CA GLU A 503 23.99 16.47 9.86
C GLU A 503 24.94 15.34 9.42
N CYS A 504 24.52 14.08 9.50
CA CYS A 504 25.43 12.92 9.50
C CYS A 504 25.15 11.85 8.44
N ARG A 505 23.99 11.84 7.78
CA ARG A 505 23.59 10.83 6.77
C ARG A 505 23.21 11.44 5.42
N GLY A 506 23.81 12.57 5.07
CA GLY A 506 23.70 13.15 3.73
C GLY A 506 22.48 14.06 3.51
N GLY A 507 21.69 14.32 4.55
CA GLY A 507 20.52 15.19 4.47
C GLY A 507 19.21 14.44 4.70
N VAL A 508 18.14 15.21 4.91
CA VAL A 508 16.76 14.71 4.79
C VAL A 508 16.20 15.13 3.44
N HIS A 509 15.67 14.15 2.70
CA HIS A 509 15.10 14.36 1.38
C HIS A 509 13.57 14.42 1.46
N ASP A 510 12.98 15.42 0.81
CA ASP A 510 11.53 15.55 0.69
C ASP A 510 11.01 14.73 -0.50
N PHE A 511 9.68 14.66 -0.66
CA PHE A 511 9.04 13.98 -1.78
C PHE A 511 9.52 14.52 -3.13
N SER A 512 9.82 13.61 -4.06
CA SER A 512 10.17 13.96 -5.44
C SER A 512 9.01 14.61 -6.18
N ASP A 513 9.32 15.37 -7.24
CA ASP A 513 8.29 16.02 -8.06
C ASP A 513 7.33 15.00 -8.69
N ASP A 514 7.84 13.87 -9.18
CA ASP A 514 7.05 12.77 -9.72
C ASP A 514 6.07 12.20 -8.68
N PHE A 515 6.56 11.96 -7.44
CA PHE A 515 5.72 11.47 -6.35
C PHE A 515 4.62 12.48 -6.00
N ARG A 516 4.98 13.76 -5.87
CA ARG A 516 4.03 14.85 -5.58
C ARG A 516 2.95 14.94 -6.64
N GLN A 517 3.32 14.83 -7.91
CA GLN A 517 2.38 14.87 -9.01
C GLN A 517 1.45 13.67 -9.00
N SER A 518 1.99 12.47 -8.80
CA SER A 518 1.25 11.20 -8.89
C SER A 518 0.28 10.99 -7.72
N PHE A 519 0.71 11.28 -6.49
CA PHE A 519 -0.09 11.08 -5.27
C PHE A 519 -0.81 12.35 -4.78
N HIS A 520 -0.71 13.46 -5.52
CA HIS A 520 -1.23 14.77 -5.13
C HIS A 520 -0.77 15.23 -3.73
N ALA A 521 0.49 14.97 -3.41
CA ALA A 521 1.08 15.30 -2.11
C ALA A 521 1.46 16.79 -2.03
N ASN A 522 0.66 17.56 -1.29
CA ASN A 522 0.85 19.02 -1.12
C ASN A 522 1.77 19.40 0.06
N GLY A 523 2.06 18.47 0.98
CA GLY A 523 2.91 18.69 2.15
C GLY A 523 4.36 18.26 1.96
N SER A 524 5.20 18.50 2.96
CA SER A 524 6.54 17.93 3.03
C SER A 524 6.55 16.64 3.86
N SER A 525 7.60 15.84 3.70
CA SER A 525 7.85 14.68 4.56
C SER A 525 7.96 15.11 6.04
N PRO A 526 7.63 14.23 7.01
CA PRO A 526 7.66 14.56 8.42
C PRO A 526 8.99 15.18 8.90
N CYS A 527 10.13 14.57 8.57
CA CYS A 527 11.42 15.12 8.99
C CYS A 527 11.80 16.40 8.27
N THR A 528 11.37 16.61 7.01
CA THR A 528 11.57 17.90 6.33
C THR A 528 10.85 19.02 7.08
N THR A 529 9.59 18.78 7.50
CA THR A 529 8.82 19.73 8.32
C THR A 529 9.47 19.97 9.68
N ILE A 530 9.91 18.92 10.39
CA ILE A 530 10.60 19.03 11.68
C ILE A 530 11.85 19.90 11.56
N LEU A 531 12.70 19.65 10.55
CA LEU A 531 13.91 20.43 10.34
C LEU A 531 13.62 21.89 10.00
N ALA A 532 12.61 22.16 9.18
CA ALA A 532 12.19 23.54 8.87
C ALA A 532 11.72 24.29 10.14
N ASN A 533 11.00 23.60 11.02
CA ASN A 533 10.52 24.19 12.27
C ASN A 533 11.66 24.49 13.25
N ILE A 534 12.64 23.58 13.36
CA ILE A 534 13.84 23.79 14.19
C ILE A 534 14.72 24.91 13.62
N LYS A 535 14.96 24.92 12.30
CA LYS A 535 15.80 25.94 11.63
C LYS A 535 15.17 27.33 11.71
N SER A 536 13.85 27.45 11.74
CA SER A 536 13.13 28.72 11.90
C SER A 536 13.01 29.18 13.36
N GLY A 537 13.33 28.33 14.33
CA GLY A 537 13.15 28.60 15.76
C GLY A 537 11.71 28.47 16.26
N SER A 538 10.79 27.94 15.43
CA SER A 538 9.41 27.65 15.83
C SER A 538 9.29 26.41 16.72
N ASP A 539 10.32 25.56 16.73
CA ASP A 539 10.41 24.35 17.53
C ASP A 539 11.87 24.10 17.95
N GLN A 540 12.10 23.28 18.98
CA GLN A 540 13.43 22.96 19.50
C GLN A 540 13.49 21.57 20.13
N ILE A 541 14.69 20.97 20.13
CA ILE A 541 14.97 19.74 20.88
C ILE A 541 15.12 20.10 22.36
N ARG A 542 14.34 19.46 23.23
CA ARG A 542 14.32 19.71 24.68
C ARG A 542 15.43 18.98 25.42
N THR A 543 15.83 17.81 24.94
CA THR A 543 16.78 16.93 25.63
C THR A 543 18.19 17.51 25.57
N PRO A 544 18.82 17.80 26.73
CA PRO A 544 20.16 18.33 26.77
C PRO A 544 21.18 17.28 26.33
N ASN A 545 22.27 17.72 25.69
CA ASN A 545 23.40 16.87 25.28
C ASN A 545 23.03 15.66 24.40
N TRP A 546 21.87 15.68 23.73
CA TRP A 546 21.38 14.56 22.93
C TRP A 546 22.37 14.08 21.86
N ARG A 547 23.14 14.99 21.25
CA ARG A 547 24.16 14.64 20.25
C ARG A 547 25.19 13.65 20.80
N SER A 548 25.55 13.77 22.08
CA SER A 548 26.49 12.85 22.72
C SER A 548 25.92 11.44 22.85
N ILE A 549 24.59 11.30 22.99
CA ILE A 549 23.90 10.01 23.03
C ILE A 549 24.01 9.35 21.65
N PHE A 550 23.63 10.07 20.60
CA PHE A 550 23.72 9.55 19.22
C PHE A 550 25.16 9.19 18.85
N LEU A 551 26.13 10.06 19.15
CA LEU A 551 27.55 9.83 18.81
C LEU A 551 28.23 8.72 19.62
N ARG A 552 27.62 8.23 20.73
CA ARG A 552 28.07 7.00 21.40
C ARG A 552 27.78 5.75 20.56
N HIS A 553 26.68 5.76 19.81
CA HIS A 553 26.17 4.61 19.07
C HIS A 553 26.41 4.69 17.56
N MET A 554 26.40 5.90 17.00
CA MET A 554 26.40 6.16 15.56
C MET A 554 27.55 7.09 15.16
N LYS A 555 28.19 6.82 14.02
CA LYS A 555 29.24 7.68 13.45
C LYS A 555 28.72 8.48 12.27
N CYS A 556 29.11 9.74 12.13
CA CYS A 556 28.79 10.57 10.97
C CYS A 556 29.64 10.21 9.74
N ASP A 557 29.08 10.38 8.54
CA ASP A 557 29.77 10.05 7.28
C ASP A 557 30.94 10.98 6.98
N LYS A 558 30.82 12.23 7.42
CA LYS A 558 31.83 13.28 7.31
C LYS A 558 32.18 13.69 8.74
N ALA A 559 33.22 13.08 9.29
CA ALA A 559 33.81 13.49 10.56
C ALA A 559 34.83 14.62 10.34
#